data_AF-A0A6C0KY86-F1
#
_entry.id   AF-A0A6C0KY86-F1
#
_cell.length_a   1.000
_cell.length_b   1.000
_cell.length_c   1.000
_cell.angle_alpha   90.00
_cell.angle_beta   90.00
_cell.angle_gamma   90.00
#
_symmetry.space_group_name_H-M   'P 1'
#
loop_
_entity.id
_entity.type
_entity.pdbx_description
1 polymer ?
#
loop_
_entity_poly.entity_id
_entity_poly.type
_entity_poly.pdbx_seq_one_letter_code
_entity_poly.pdbx_strand_id
1 'polypeptide(L)'
;MPKGSDWLNFIYVNLGFVAQILIVYIYSKIQEIKDNWPVYRCNPMYMPLSDDMTTDFEYCIQNMQTEYMGYLLQPLTYLGNTLMSMGSEFTESLNYARNMLSNIRSFITSIIESVYGLFLNIIIQFQVIIIKIKDLMGKLVGIVITLMYLLDGSIKTMKSTWNGPPGQMIRTMGQCFHPDTKVKLKNGNIVLMKDLNLGDYLENGSRVNGVMKVDNVNNMNKIYKIIGKGVNGENIYVTGSHMIHIGNDKYIEVKDYEGAIEQDEVKCDWFSCLIIDNHKIKIGDEEFWDWDDYMIKFKI
;
A
#
# COMPACT_ATOMS: atom_id res chain seq x y z
N MET A 1 155.29 -46.06 -24.80
CA MET A 1 154.12 -45.29 -25.30
C MET A 1 152.96 -46.25 -25.43
N PRO A 2 151.79 -45.96 -24.81
CA PRO A 2 150.62 -46.83 -24.94
C PRO A 2 150.20 -46.92 -26.40
N LYS A 3 149.80 -48.11 -26.85
CA LYS A 3 149.42 -48.37 -28.25
C LYS A 3 147.99 -47.84 -28.47
N GLY A 4 147.66 -47.41 -29.69
CA GLY A 4 146.33 -46.84 -30.00
C GLY A 4 145.13 -47.74 -29.66
N SER A 5 145.32 -49.06 -29.53
CA SER A 5 144.27 -49.99 -29.06
C SER A 5 143.86 -49.76 -27.61
N ASP A 6 144.76 -49.24 -26.77
CA ASP A 6 144.52 -49.06 -25.34
C ASP A 6 143.53 -47.91 -25.09
N TRP A 7 143.53 -46.88 -25.96
CA TRP A 7 142.58 -45.76 -25.92
C TRP A 7 141.17 -46.14 -26.40
N LEU A 8 141.04 -47.04 -27.38
CA LEU A 8 139.74 -47.52 -27.85
C LEU A 8 139.03 -48.39 -26.80
N ASN A 9 139.77 -49.26 -26.11
CA ASN A 9 139.24 -50.07 -25.01
C ASN A 9 138.79 -49.19 -23.83
N PHE A 10 139.51 -48.09 -23.54
CA PHE A 10 139.11 -47.13 -22.51
C PHE A 10 137.78 -46.42 -22.83
N ILE A 11 137.58 -45.97 -24.08
CA ILE A 11 136.34 -45.32 -24.51
C ILE A 11 135.16 -46.32 -24.46
N TYR A 12 135.35 -47.55 -24.92
CA TYR A 12 134.32 -48.57 -24.93
C TYR A 12 133.82 -48.92 -23.52
N VAL A 13 134.75 -49.10 -22.58
CA VAL A 13 134.39 -49.40 -21.18
C VAL A 13 133.63 -48.23 -20.53
N ASN A 14 134.07 -46.98 -20.77
CA ASN A 14 133.36 -45.81 -20.24
C ASN A 14 131.96 -45.65 -20.86
N LEU A 15 131.79 -45.90 -22.16
CA LEU A 15 130.47 -45.92 -22.80
C LEU A 15 129.56 -47.00 -22.21
N GLY A 16 130.10 -48.16 -21.87
CA GLY A 16 129.37 -49.23 -21.16
C GLY A 16 128.86 -48.76 -19.79
N PHE A 17 129.70 -48.09 -19.00
CA PHE A 17 129.29 -47.51 -17.71
C PHE A 17 128.24 -46.41 -17.87
N VAL A 18 128.37 -45.53 -18.86
CA VAL A 18 127.36 -44.50 -19.16
C VAL A 18 126.03 -45.13 -19.55
N ALA A 19 126.03 -46.18 -20.38
CA ALA A 19 124.83 -46.91 -20.77
C ALA A 19 124.16 -47.58 -19.56
N GLN A 20 124.93 -48.17 -18.64
CA GLN A 20 124.39 -48.80 -17.44
C GLN A 20 123.73 -47.78 -16.50
N ILE A 21 124.35 -46.60 -16.31
CA ILE A 21 123.77 -45.51 -15.52
C ILE A 21 122.45 -45.02 -16.14
N LEU A 22 122.42 -44.86 -17.47
CA LEU A 22 121.20 -44.46 -18.18
C LEU A 22 120.06 -45.48 -18.05
N ILE A 23 120.36 -46.78 -18.13
CA ILE A 23 119.37 -47.85 -17.97
C ILE A 23 118.75 -47.78 -16.57
N VAL A 24 119.58 -47.70 -15.52
CA VAL A 24 119.09 -47.61 -14.13
C VAL A 24 118.26 -46.34 -13.92
N TYR A 25 118.66 -45.21 -14.49
CA TYR A 25 117.89 -43.97 -14.42
C TYR A 25 116.51 -44.09 -15.08
N ILE A 26 116.44 -44.71 -16.27
CA ILE A 26 115.17 -44.95 -16.98
C ILE A 26 114.25 -45.87 -16.17
N TYR A 27 114.77 -46.97 -15.62
CA TYR A 27 113.99 -47.87 -14.77
C TYR A 27 113.47 -47.17 -13.51
N SER A 28 114.31 -46.37 -12.85
CA SER A 28 113.88 -45.58 -11.68
C SER A 28 112.76 -44.60 -12.02
N LYS A 29 112.81 -43.98 -13.21
CA LYS A 29 111.77 -43.03 -13.66
C LYS A 29 110.48 -43.73 -14.09
N ILE A 30 110.56 -44.90 -14.71
CA ILE A 30 109.38 -45.71 -15.01
C ILE A 30 108.71 -46.16 -13.71
N GLN A 31 109.49 -46.57 -12.71
CA GLN A 31 108.96 -46.97 -11.42
C GLN A 31 108.24 -45.81 -10.71
N GLU A 32 108.81 -44.61 -10.71
CA GLU A 32 108.20 -43.41 -10.14
C GLU A 32 106.84 -43.06 -10.80
N ILE A 33 106.72 -43.31 -12.12
CA ILE A 33 105.46 -43.11 -12.87
C ILE A 33 104.43 -44.19 -12.51
N LYS A 34 104.85 -45.46 -12.38
CA LYS A 34 103.97 -46.56 -11.96
C LYS A 34 103.48 -46.40 -10.53
N ASP A 35 104.33 -45.92 -9.62
CA ASP A 35 103.95 -45.65 -8.22
C ASP A 35 102.89 -44.54 -8.12
N ASN A 36 102.85 -43.61 -9.09
CA ASN A 36 101.87 -42.52 -9.17
C ASN A 36 100.87 -42.70 -10.34
N TRP A 37 100.58 -43.95 -10.72
CA TRP A 37 99.75 -44.26 -11.89
C TRP A 37 98.40 -43.52 -11.96
N PRO A 38 97.65 -43.28 -10.87
CA PRO A 38 96.38 -42.54 -10.92
C PRO A 38 96.47 -41.14 -11.56
N VAL A 39 97.63 -40.49 -11.48
CA VAL A 39 97.87 -39.15 -12.05
C VAL A 39 98.22 -39.24 -13.54
N TYR A 40 98.94 -40.29 -13.94
CA TYR A 40 99.47 -40.44 -15.30
C TYR A 40 98.60 -41.29 -16.24
N ARG A 41 97.63 -42.05 -15.70
CA ARG A 41 96.79 -43.01 -16.45
C ARG A 41 96.04 -42.42 -17.64
N CYS A 42 95.59 -41.18 -17.54
CA CYS A 42 94.83 -40.51 -18.61
C CYS A 42 95.70 -39.65 -19.55
N ASN A 43 97.02 -39.68 -19.40
CA ASN A 43 97.93 -39.00 -20.30
C ASN A 43 98.39 -39.96 -21.43
N PRO A 44 98.09 -39.67 -22.70
CA PRO A 44 98.44 -40.54 -23.83
C PRO A 44 99.93 -40.89 -23.93
N MET A 45 100.82 -40.03 -23.43
CA MET A 45 102.27 -40.25 -23.50
C MET A 45 102.76 -41.37 -22.55
N TYR A 46 102.07 -41.59 -21.43
CA TYR A 46 102.46 -42.59 -20.42
C TYR A 46 101.59 -43.86 -20.48
N MET A 47 100.49 -43.84 -21.23
CA MET A 47 99.56 -44.97 -21.39
C MET A 47 100.19 -46.29 -21.85
N PRO A 48 101.23 -46.33 -22.72
CA PRO A 48 101.92 -47.58 -23.06
C PRO A 48 102.63 -48.27 -21.88
N LEU A 49 102.75 -47.59 -20.73
CA LEU A 49 103.31 -48.14 -19.49
C LEU A 49 102.25 -48.79 -18.58
N SER A 50 100.96 -48.72 -18.96
CA SER A 50 99.86 -49.36 -18.22
C SER A 50 100.00 -50.88 -18.22
N ASP A 51 99.60 -51.51 -17.11
CA ASP A 51 99.50 -52.97 -17.03
C ASP A 51 98.26 -53.51 -17.77
N ASP A 52 97.20 -52.69 -17.93
CA ASP A 52 96.04 -52.97 -18.77
C ASP A 52 95.55 -51.69 -19.46
N MET A 53 96.02 -51.52 -20.69
CA MET A 53 95.73 -50.35 -21.51
C MET A 53 94.23 -50.22 -21.86
N THR A 54 93.48 -51.32 -21.91
CA THR A 54 92.07 -51.28 -22.34
C THR A 54 91.19 -50.70 -21.24
N THR A 55 91.38 -51.17 -20.01
CA THR A 55 90.59 -50.71 -18.86
C THR A 55 90.92 -49.27 -18.48
N ASP A 56 92.19 -48.85 -18.57
CA ASP A 56 92.56 -47.45 -18.36
C ASP A 56 92.02 -46.52 -19.46
N PHE A 57 92.04 -46.96 -20.72
CA PHE A 57 91.45 -46.19 -21.82
C PHE A 57 89.94 -46.01 -21.65
N GLU A 58 89.21 -47.09 -21.36
CA GLU A 58 87.75 -47.03 -21.12
C GLU A 58 87.41 -46.09 -19.97
N TYR A 59 88.15 -46.17 -18.85
CA TYR A 59 87.94 -45.29 -17.70
C TYR A 59 88.15 -43.82 -18.06
N CYS A 60 89.25 -43.49 -18.74
CA CYS A 60 89.56 -42.10 -19.10
C CYS A 60 88.56 -41.54 -20.12
N ILE A 61 88.09 -42.36 -21.07
CA ILE A 61 87.04 -41.96 -22.02
C ILE A 61 85.70 -41.75 -21.31
N GLN A 62 85.29 -42.65 -20.41
CA GLN A 62 84.04 -42.52 -19.66
C GLN A 62 84.04 -41.27 -18.75
N ASN A 63 85.15 -41.00 -18.07
CA ASN A 63 85.28 -39.81 -17.23
C ASN A 63 85.23 -38.52 -18.08
N MET A 64 85.93 -38.49 -19.22
CA MET A 64 85.91 -37.36 -20.15
C MET A 64 84.53 -37.17 -20.79
N GLN A 65 83.79 -38.25 -21.10
CA GLN A 65 82.42 -38.17 -21.61
C GLN A 65 81.43 -37.66 -20.55
N THR A 66 81.63 -37.97 -19.28
CA THR A 66 80.77 -37.49 -18.18
C THR A 66 80.89 -35.96 -18.03
N GLU A 67 82.09 -35.42 -18.14
CA GLU A 67 82.32 -33.97 -18.16
C GLU A 67 81.70 -33.30 -19.41
N TYR A 68 81.76 -33.96 -20.58
CA TYR A 68 81.17 -33.44 -21.81
C TYR A 68 79.62 -33.56 -21.86
N MET A 69 79.05 -34.54 -21.17
CA MET A 69 77.59 -34.71 -21.08
C MET A 69 76.93 -33.49 -20.44
N GLY A 70 77.59 -32.85 -19.47
CA GLY A 70 77.13 -31.58 -18.91
C GLY A 70 76.96 -30.49 -19.96
N TYR A 71 77.91 -30.36 -20.90
CA TYR A 71 77.85 -29.42 -22.02
C TYR A 71 76.76 -29.80 -23.03
N LEU A 72 76.60 -31.09 -23.35
CA LEU A 72 75.55 -31.57 -24.26
C LEU A 72 74.12 -31.41 -23.71
N LEU A 73 73.96 -31.42 -22.39
CA LEU A 73 72.67 -31.19 -21.73
C LEU A 73 72.32 -29.70 -21.55
N GLN A 74 73.26 -28.77 -21.77
CA GLN A 74 72.98 -27.32 -21.67
C GLN A 74 71.83 -26.85 -22.58
N PRO A 75 71.77 -27.25 -23.87
CA PRO A 75 70.63 -26.91 -24.72
C PRO A 75 69.30 -27.48 -24.21
N LEU A 76 69.30 -28.72 -23.72
CA LEU A 76 68.10 -29.38 -23.18
C LEU A 76 67.61 -28.72 -21.89
N THR A 77 68.53 -28.34 -20.99
CA THR A 77 68.20 -27.62 -19.76
C THR A 77 67.70 -26.20 -20.03
N TYR A 78 68.27 -25.50 -21.03
CA TYR A 78 67.76 -24.21 -21.49
C TYR A 78 66.33 -24.30 -22.04
N LEU A 79 66.04 -25.31 -22.87
CA LEU A 79 64.68 -25.58 -23.36
C LEU A 79 63.72 -25.90 -22.22
N GLY A 80 64.15 -26.70 -21.24
CA GLY A 80 63.38 -27.01 -20.04
C GLY A 80 63.04 -25.76 -19.20
N ASN A 81 64.01 -24.88 -18.98
CA ASN A 81 63.81 -23.62 -18.26
C ASN A 81 62.92 -22.64 -19.04
N THR A 82 63.02 -22.63 -20.37
CA THR A 82 62.15 -21.82 -21.24
C THR A 82 60.70 -22.33 -21.20
N LEU A 83 60.49 -23.65 -21.26
CA LEU A 83 59.17 -24.26 -21.11
C LEU A 83 58.56 -24.00 -19.72
N MET A 84 59.38 -24.07 -18.67
CA MET A 84 58.94 -23.79 -17.30
C MET A 84 58.56 -22.32 -17.10
N SER A 85 59.34 -21.38 -17.65
CA SER A 85 59.03 -19.95 -17.60
C SER A 85 57.75 -19.63 -18.40
N MET A 86 57.57 -20.19 -19.59
CA MET A 86 56.31 -20.08 -20.34
C MET A 86 55.12 -20.64 -19.56
N GLY A 87 55.28 -21.79 -18.89
CA GLY A 87 54.23 -22.38 -18.04
C GLY A 87 53.88 -21.50 -16.83
N SER A 88 54.89 -20.84 -16.24
CA SER A 88 54.68 -19.88 -15.14
C SER A 88 53.96 -18.61 -15.61
N GLU A 89 54.39 -18.01 -16.72
CA GLU A 89 53.78 -16.80 -17.29
C GLU A 89 52.34 -17.05 -17.75
N PHE A 90 52.05 -18.24 -18.28
CA PHE A 90 50.70 -18.65 -18.60
C PHE A 90 49.81 -18.77 -17.36
N THR A 91 50.31 -19.38 -16.28
CA THR A 91 49.60 -19.46 -15.00
C THR A 91 49.34 -18.07 -14.41
N GLU A 92 50.32 -17.17 -14.48
CA GLU A 92 50.17 -15.78 -14.06
C GLU A 92 49.11 -15.04 -14.89
N SER A 93 49.16 -15.17 -16.21
CA SER A 93 48.17 -14.60 -17.13
C SER A 93 46.74 -15.10 -16.83
N LEU A 94 46.59 -16.39 -16.53
CA LEU A 94 45.30 -16.95 -16.09
C LEU A 94 44.83 -16.34 -14.75
N ASN A 95 45.75 -16.13 -13.81
CA ASN A 95 45.43 -15.48 -12.55
C ASN A 95 45.05 -14.00 -12.74
N TYR A 96 45.72 -13.27 -13.64
CA TYR A 96 45.32 -11.91 -14.02
C TYR A 96 43.92 -11.88 -14.62
N ALA A 97 43.60 -12.81 -15.52
CA ALA A 97 42.25 -12.92 -16.08
C ALA A 97 41.20 -13.23 -15.00
N ARG A 98 41.50 -14.14 -14.06
CA ARG A 98 40.62 -14.42 -12.91
C ARG A 98 40.43 -13.20 -12.02
N ASN A 99 41.50 -12.44 -11.75
CA ASN A 99 41.43 -11.24 -10.93
C ASN A 99 40.61 -10.14 -11.63
N MET A 100 40.77 -9.97 -12.94
CA MET A 100 39.93 -9.08 -13.74
C MET A 100 38.45 -9.47 -13.67
N LEU A 101 38.13 -10.77 -13.81
CA LEU A 101 36.76 -11.27 -13.65
C LEU A 101 36.21 -11.03 -12.24
N SER A 102 37.05 -11.19 -11.21
CA SER A 102 36.68 -10.86 -9.83
C SER A 102 36.37 -9.37 -9.66
N ASN A 103 37.20 -8.48 -10.22
CA ASN A 103 36.98 -7.04 -10.19
C ASN A 103 35.69 -6.63 -10.92
N ILE A 104 35.42 -7.21 -12.08
CA ILE A 104 34.17 -6.98 -12.83
C ILE A 104 32.96 -7.41 -11.98
N ARG A 105 33.01 -8.60 -11.38
CA ARG A 105 31.94 -9.10 -10.52
C ARG A 105 31.70 -8.15 -9.34
N SER A 106 32.75 -7.74 -8.64
CA SER A 106 32.66 -6.84 -7.49
C SER A 106 32.10 -5.46 -7.88
N PHE A 107 32.50 -4.93 -9.03
CA PHE A 107 31.97 -3.67 -9.55
C PHE A 107 30.47 -3.77 -9.86
N ILE A 108 30.04 -4.84 -10.54
CA ILE A 108 28.62 -5.08 -10.81
C ILE A 108 27.83 -5.21 -9.50
N THR A 109 28.34 -5.96 -8.52
CA THR A 109 27.70 -6.10 -7.21
C THR A 109 27.55 -4.76 -6.51
N SER A 110 28.58 -3.91 -6.50
CA SER A 110 28.53 -2.58 -5.89
C SER A 110 27.50 -1.66 -6.56
N ILE A 111 27.37 -1.72 -7.89
CA ILE A 111 26.33 -0.97 -8.61
C ILE A 111 24.94 -1.45 -8.20
N ILE A 112 24.71 -2.77 -8.20
CA ILE A 112 23.42 -3.36 -7.84
C ILE A 112 23.04 -2.97 -6.41
N GLU A 113 23.97 -3.05 -5.45
CA GLU A 113 23.74 -2.65 -4.05
C GLU A 113 23.37 -1.17 -3.93
N SER A 114 24.10 -0.30 -4.63
CA SER A 114 23.85 1.15 -4.61
C SER A 114 22.47 1.50 -5.19
N VAL A 115 22.13 0.89 -6.32
CA VAL A 115 20.84 1.07 -6.98
C VAL A 115 19.69 0.52 -6.11
N TYR A 116 19.87 -0.66 -5.53
CA TYR A 116 18.88 -1.28 -4.64
C TYR A 116 18.66 -0.43 -3.38
N GLY A 117 19.73 0.12 -2.79
CA GLY A 117 19.65 1.04 -1.65
C GLY A 117 18.82 2.29 -1.97
N LEU A 118 19.00 2.88 -3.15
CA LEU A 118 18.17 4.00 -3.61
C LEU A 118 16.70 3.59 -3.75
N PHE A 119 16.42 2.46 -4.41
CA PHE A 119 15.05 1.98 -4.61
C PHE A 119 14.34 1.67 -3.29
N LEU A 120 15.01 1.06 -2.31
CA LEU A 120 14.44 0.81 -0.98
C LEU A 120 13.98 2.11 -0.31
N ASN A 121 14.83 3.15 -0.33
CA ASN A 121 14.47 4.45 0.22
C ASN A 121 13.26 5.06 -0.51
N ILE A 122 13.23 4.97 -1.84
CA ILE A 122 12.09 5.45 -2.64
C ILE A 122 10.80 4.69 -2.30
N ILE A 123 10.85 3.35 -2.22
CA ILE A 123 9.70 2.50 -1.89
C ILE A 123 9.12 2.86 -0.52
N ILE A 124 9.98 3.07 0.49
CA ILE A 124 9.56 3.47 1.84
C ILE A 124 8.82 4.83 1.78
N GLN A 125 9.34 5.80 1.03
CA GLN A 125 8.66 7.09 0.88
C GLN A 125 7.30 6.96 0.18
N PHE A 126 7.21 6.15 -0.88
CA PHE A 126 5.93 5.86 -1.55
C PHE A 126 4.93 5.16 -0.60
N GLN A 127 5.38 4.22 0.22
CA GLN A 127 4.53 3.57 1.23
C GLN A 127 3.97 4.59 2.22
N VAL A 128 4.78 5.53 2.71
CA VAL A 128 4.32 6.61 3.61
C VAL A 128 3.28 7.51 2.93
N ILE A 129 3.46 7.84 1.65
CA ILE A 129 2.47 8.60 0.88
C ILE A 129 1.14 7.84 0.81
N ILE A 130 1.18 6.54 0.49
CA ILE A 130 -0.03 5.69 0.43
C ILE A 130 -0.72 5.61 1.80
N ILE A 131 0.03 5.47 2.89
CA ILE A 131 -0.52 5.45 4.26
C ILE A 131 -1.22 6.79 4.56
N LYS A 132 -0.59 7.92 4.22
CA LYS A 132 -1.20 9.25 4.41
C LYS A 132 -2.47 9.45 3.58
N ILE A 133 -2.50 8.94 2.34
CA ILE A 133 -3.71 8.98 1.50
C ILE A 133 -4.83 8.14 2.12
N LYS A 134 -4.52 6.92 2.59
CA LYS A 134 -5.50 6.06 3.28
C LYS A 134 -6.04 6.72 4.55
N ASP A 135 -5.19 7.36 5.35
CA ASP A 135 -5.61 8.12 6.54
C ASP A 135 -6.55 9.28 6.17
N LEU A 136 -6.20 10.05 5.13
CA LEU A 136 -7.04 11.13 4.63
C LEU A 136 -8.42 10.63 4.18
N MET A 137 -8.47 9.52 3.44
CA MET A 137 -9.73 8.89 3.03
C MET A 137 -10.56 8.45 4.23
N GLY A 138 -9.94 7.85 5.25
CA GLY A 138 -10.61 7.47 6.50
C GLY A 138 -11.25 8.68 7.21
N LYS A 139 -10.54 9.80 7.27
CA LYS A 139 -11.06 11.06 7.85
C LYS A 139 -12.23 11.62 7.05
N LEU A 140 -12.16 11.61 5.72
CA LEU A 140 -13.26 12.07 4.86
C LEU A 140 -14.52 11.22 5.05
N VAL A 141 -14.38 9.89 5.08
CA VAL A 141 -15.50 8.98 5.35
C VAL A 141 -16.11 9.27 6.72
N GLY A 142 -15.28 9.50 7.75
CA GLY A 142 -15.76 9.89 9.08
C GLY A 142 -16.58 11.19 9.08
N ILE A 143 -16.12 12.22 8.38
CA ILE A 143 -16.85 13.50 8.26
C ILE A 143 -18.18 13.32 7.53
N VAL A 144 -18.20 12.55 6.44
CA VAL A 144 -19.43 12.32 5.66
C VAL A 144 -20.44 11.52 6.48
N ILE A 145 -20.02 10.45 7.16
CA ILE A 145 -20.92 9.62 7.99
C ILE A 145 -21.52 10.44 9.14
N THR A 146 -20.70 11.25 9.82
CA THR A 146 -21.19 12.12 10.90
C THR A 146 -22.19 13.15 10.40
N LEU A 147 -21.94 13.77 9.23
CA LEU A 147 -22.89 14.67 8.59
C LEU A 147 -24.20 13.95 8.22
N MET A 148 -24.12 12.74 7.67
CA MET A 148 -25.32 11.95 7.35
C MET A 148 -26.18 11.68 8.59
N TYR A 149 -25.56 11.29 9.72
CA TYR A 149 -26.31 11.07 10.96
C TYR A 149 -26.86 12.36 11.58
N LEU A 150 -26.17 13.50 11.44
CA LEU A 150 -26.71 14.80 11.86
C LEU A 150 -27.94 15.21 11.04
N LEU A 151 -27.90 14.99 9.72
CA LEU A 151 -29.04 15.25 8.84
C LEU A 151 -30.21 14.29 9.11
N ASP A 152 -29.93 13.00 9.34
CA ASP A 152 -30.97 12.05 9.72
C ASP A 152 -31.61 12.41 11.07
N GLY A 153 -30.78 12.81 12.05
CA GLY A 153 -31.24 13.33 13.33
C GLY A 153 -32.15 14.55 13.18
N SER A 154 -31.72 15.55 12.39
CA SER A 154 -32.53 16.77 12.18
C SER A 154 -33.84 16.49 11.44
N ILE A 155 -33.84 15.59 10.45
CA ILE A 155 -35.07 15.15 9.76
C ILE A 155 -36.01 14.44 10.72
N LYS A 156 -35.50 13.55 11.57
CA LYS A 156 -36.30 12.87 12.60
C LYS A 156 -36.87 13.86 13.61
N THR A 157 -36.09 14.85 14.05
CA THR A 157 -36.58 15.94 14.91
C THR A 157 -37.68 16.72 14.22
N MET A 158 -37.49 17.15 12.98
CA MET A 158 -38.52 17.87 12.23
C MET A 158 -39.81 17.06 12.07
N LYS A 159 -39.71 15.77 11.73
CA LYS A 159 -40.86 14.87 11.67
C LYS A 159 -41.55 14.72 13.03
N SER A 160 -40.78 14.63 14.12
CA SER A 160 -41.33 14.55 15.47
C SER A 160 -42.04 15.86 15.86
N THR A 161 -41.44 17.02 15.61
CA THR A 161 -42.07 18.33 15.85
C THR A 161 -43.34 18.52 14.99
N TRP A 162 -43.30 18.09 13.73
CA TRP A 162 -44.44 18.14 12.83
C TRP A 162 -45.59 17.22 13.27
N ASN A 163 -45.28 16.02 13.74
CA ASN A 163 -46.27 15.08 14.25
C ASN A 163 -46.74 15.42 15.67
N GLY A 164 -45.95 16.18 16.41
CA GLY A 164 -46.25 16.64 17.77
C GLY A 164 -47.20 17.84 17.84
N PRO A 165 -47.45 18.36 19.05
CA PRO A 165 -48.42 19.42 19.31
C PRO A 165 -48.22 20.69 18.46
N PRO A 166 -46.99 21.21 18.24
CA PRO A 166 -46.79 22.40 17.42
C PRO A 166 -47.24 22.23 15.95
N GLY A 167 -46.90 21.10 15.32
CA GLY A 167 -47.30 20.84 13.92
C GLY A 167 -48.79 20.51 13.78
N GLN A 168 -49.41 19.95 14.82
CA GLN A 168 -50.86 19.75 14.87
C GLN A 168 -51.60 21.08 14.89
N MET A 169 -51.15 22.02 15.72
CA MET A 169 -51.71 23.37 15.80
C MET A 169 -51.78 24.06 14.43
N ILE A 170 -50.75 23.87 13.59
CA ILE A 170 -50.71 24.40 12.22
C ILE A 170 -51.74 23.70 11.31
N ARG A 171 -51.92 22.37 11.42
CA ARG A 171 -52.89 21.62 10.60
C ARG A 171 -54.35 21.93 10.95
N THR A 172 -54.62 22.34 12.18
CA THR A 172 -55.96 22.74 12.64
C THR A 172 -56.26 24.22 12.35
N MET A 173 -55.30 25.01 11.81
CA MET A 173 -55.54 26.37 11.33
C MET A 173 -56.40 26.32 10.05
N GLY A 174 -57.71 26.42 10.24
CA GLY A 174 -58.69 26.33 9.15
C GLY A 174 -59.79 25.30 9.39
N GLN A 175 -60.00 24.80 10.61
CA GLN A 175 -61.21 24.05 10.99
C GLN A 175 -62.19 24.97 11.71
N CYS A 176 -62.83 25.89 10.98
CA CYS A 176 -63.58 26.99 11.58
C CYS A 176 -64.81 27.39 10.75
N PHE A 177 -65.65 28.25 11.30
CA PHE A 177 -66.90 28.70 10.69
C PHE A 177 -66.81 30.15 10.22
N HIS A 178 -67.69 30.53 9.29
CA HIS A 178 -67.88 31.93 8.94
C HIS A 178 -68.41 32.72 10.17
N PRO A 179 -67.89 33.93 10.46
CA PRO A 179 -68.30 34.76 11.60
C PRO A 179 -69.81 34.97 11.73
N ASP A 180 -70.50 35.09 10.60
CA ASP A 180 -71.94 35.34 10.54
C ASP A 180 -72.80 34.06 10.49
N THR A 181 -72.20 32.88 10.67
CA THR A 181 -72.98 31.64 10.78
C THR A 181 -73.84 31.70 12.03
N LYS A 182 -75.16 31.47 11.89
CA LYS A 182 -76.09 31.52 13.03
C LYS A 182 -76.02 30.26 13.86
N VAL A 183 -76.07 30.43 15.18
CA VAL A 183 -76.06 29.36 16.17
C VAL A 183 -77.20 29.58 17.14
N LYS A 184 -77.93 28.52 17.47
CA LYS A 184 -79.05 28.57 18.42
C LYS A 184 -78.56 28.13 19.80
N LEU A 185 -78.85 28.95 20.79
CA LEU A 185 -78.53 28.69 22.19
C LEU A 185 -79.65 27.90 22.87
N LYS A 186 -79.32 27.22 23.97
CA LYS A 186 -80.25 26.44 24.80
C LYS A 186 -81.43 27.26 25.33
N ASN A 187 -81.24 28.56 25.54
CA ASN A 187 -82.29 29.50 25.96
C ASN A 187 -83.23 29.93 24.82
N GLY A 188 -82.98 29.47 23.59
CA GLY A 188 -83.76 29.81 22.40
C GLY A 188 -83.25 31.02 21.61
N ASN A 189 -82.30 31.78 22.14
CA ASN A 189 -81.71 32.92 21.43
C ASN A 189 -80.87 32.43 20.25
N ILE A 190 -80.88 33.20 19.17
CA ILE A 190 -80.05 32.96 17.98
C ILE A 190 -78.99 34.05 17.96
N VAL A 191 -77.73 33.63 17.93
CA VAL A 191 -76.55 34.51 17.90
C VAL A 191 -75.69 34.16 16.69
N LEU A 192 -74.85 35.10 16.25
CA LEU A 192 -73.83 34.81 15.24
C LEU A 192 -72.63 34.12 15.90
N MET A 193 -71.92 33.31 15.12
CA MET A 193 -70.74 32.57 15.59
C MET A 193 -69.67 33.48 16.19
N LYS A 194 -69.54 34.70 15.69
CA LYS A 194 -68.62 35.74 16.21
C LYS A 194 -69.05 36.37 17.53
N ASP A 195 -70.32 36.26 17.89
CA ASP A 195 -70.94 36.93 19.04
C ASP A 195 -71.19 35.96 20.21
N LEU A 196 -70.73 34.70 20.09
CA LEU A 196 -70.77 33.70 21.17
C LEU A 196 -69.85 34.09 22.32
N ASN A 197 -70.34 33.93 23.55
CA ASN A 197 -69.58 34.20 24.76
C ASN A 197 -69.16 32.91 25.46
N LEU A 198 -68.07 33.00 26.23
CA LEU A 198 -67.63 31.91 27.08
C LEU A 198 -68.71 31.56 28.11
N GLY A 199 -69.02 30.27 28.24
CA GLY A 199 -70.06 29.78 29.12
C GLY A 199 -71.46 29.73 28.50
N ASP A 200 -71.64 30.19 27.26
CA ASP A 200 -72.89 29.96 26.52
C ASP A 200 -73.14 28.46 26.31
N TYR A 201 -74.41 28.08 26.29
CA TYR A 201 -74.85 26.71 26.01
C TYR A 201 -75.53 26.64 24.65
N LEU A 202 -75.03 25.78 23.76
CA LEU A 202 -75.62 25.46 22.46
C LEU A 202 -76.94 24.69 22.63
N GLU A 203 -77.75 24.56 21.57
CA GLU A 203 -79.08 23.93 21.67
C GLU A 203 -79.06 22.49 22.19
N ASN A 204 -77.99 21.73 21.89
CA ASN A 204 -77.78 20.36 22.35
C ASN A 204 -77.25 20.28 23.80
N GLY A 205 -77.04 21.42 24.45
CA GLY A 205 -76.54 21.52 25.82
C GLY A 205 -75.02 21.56 25.95
N SER A 206 -74.26 21.58 24.84
CA SER A 206 -72.81 21.74 24.89
C SER A 206 -72.40 23.14 25.35
N ARG A 207 -71.34 23.26 26.15
CA ARG A 207 -70.86 24.53 26.71
C ARG A 207 -69.68 25.08 25.90
N VAL A 208 -69.73 26.36 25.57
CA VAL A 208 -68.63 27.09 24.91
C VAL A 208 -67.51 27.37 25.93
N ASN A 209 -66.36 26.74 25.74
CA ASN A 209 -65.14 26.91 26.55
C ASN A 209 -64.16 27.91 25.95
N GLY A 210 -64.18 28.10 24.63
CA GLY A 210 -63.30 29.01 23.92
C GLY A 210 -63.93 29.49 22.62
N VAL A 211 -63.65 30.75 22.25
CA VAL A 211 -63.97 31.33 20.94
C VAL A 211 -62.69 31.94 20.40
N MET A 212 -62.28 31.50 19.22
CA MET A 212 -61.03 31.93 18.59
C MET A 212 -61.30 32.66 17.29
N LYS A 213 -60.49 33.69 17.04
CA LYS A 213 -60.47 34.44 15.79
C LYS A 213 -59.22 34.07 15.00
N VAL A 214 -59.40 33.44 13.85
CA VAL A 214 -58.30 32.95 13.01
C VAL A 214 -58.32 33.67 11.67
N ASP A 215 -57.18 34.27 11.29
CA ASP A 215 -57.03 34.99 10.03
C ASP A 215 -57.08 34.04 8.82
N ASN A 216 -57.81 34.41 7.76
CA ASN A 216 -57.82 33.69 6.49
C ASN A 216 -56.79 34.33 5.54
N VAL A 217 -55.51 34.27 5.93
CA VAL A 217 -54.40 34.90 5.20
C VAL A 217 -54.45 34.52 3.72
N ASN A 218 -54.56 35.54 2.85
CA ASN A 218 -54.65 35.39 1.39
C ASN A 218 -55.82 34.54 0.87
N ASN A 219 -56.92 34.38 1.63
CA ASN A 219 -58.05 33.51 1.26
C ASN A 219 -57.63 32.06 0.94
N MET A 220 -56.60 31.53 1.61
CA MET A 220 -56.10 30.17 1.35
C MET A 220 -57.15 29.09 1.65
N ASN A 221 -58.01 29.30 2.65
CA ASN A 221 -59.02 28.33 3.03
C ASN A 221 -60.35 28.67 2.37
N LYS A 222 -60.83 27.76 1.51
CA LYS A 222 -62.14 27.89 0.88
C LYS A 222 -63.27 27.59 1.86
N ILE A 223 -64.34 28.37 1.75
CA ILE A 223 -65.59 28.14 2.47
C ILE A 223 -66.50 27.26 1.63
N TYR A 224 -67.18 26.35 2.32
CA TYR A 224 -68.23 25.51 1.80
C TYR A 224 -69.56 25.97 2.39
N LYS A 225 -70.62 25.81 1.59
CA LYS A 225 -72.00 26.09 1.95
C LYS A 225 -72.77 24.78 2.09
N ILE A 226 -73.33 24.53 3.25
CA ILE A 226 -74.30 23.44 3.46
C ILE A 226 -75.70 24.05 3.37
N ILE A 227 -76.47 23.62 2.38
CA ILE A 227 -77.71 24.31 1.97
C ILE A 227 -78.89 23.91 2.85
N GLY A 228 -79.56 24.90 3.44
CA GLY A 228 -80.86 24.71 4.10
C GLY A 228 -80.83 23.92 5.42
N LYS A 229 -79.64 23.66 5.96
CA LYS A 229 -79.45 22.82 7.16
C LYS A 229 -79.12 23.61 8.43
N GLY A 230 -78.92 24.91 8.33
CA GLY A 230 -78.63 25.80 9.45
C GLY A 230 -79.86 26.16 10.25
N VAL A 231 -79.66 27.02 11.25
CA VAL A 231 -80.75 27.53 12.11
C VAL A 231 -81.84 28.16 11.24
N ASN A 232 -83.11 27.77 11.47
CA ASN A 232 -84.27 28.20 10.69
C ASN A 232 -84.20 27.89 9.17
N GLY A 233 -83.43 26.86 8.76
CA GLY A 233 -83.28 26.48 7.36
C GLY A 233 -82.34 27.40 6.57
N GLU A 234 -81.48 28.16 7.24
CA GLU A 234 -80.45 28.96 6.58
C GLU A 234 -79.25 28.10 6.14
N ASN A 235 -78.33 28.69 5.38
CA ASN A 235 -77.11 28.01 4.96
C ASN A 235 -76.05 28.07 6.06
N ILE A 236 -75.26 26.99 6.20
CA ILE A 236 -74.09 26.95 7.09
C ILE A 236 -72.85 27.22 6.25
N TYR A 237 -72.02 28.18 6.66
CA TYR A 237 -70.77 28.51 6.00
C TYR A 237 -69.60 28.07 6.87
N VAL A 238 -68.81 27.13 6.37
CA VAL A 238 -67.77 26.44 7.14
C VAL A 238 -66.59 26.09 6.24
N THR A 239 -65.39 26.05 6.79
CA THR A 239 -64.17 25.65 6.06
C THR A 239 -64.22 24.18 5.63
N GLY A 240 -63.67 23.85 4.46
CA GLY A 240 -63.70 22.48 3.93
C GLY A 240 -63.02 21.43 4.80
N SER A 241 -61.98 21.79 5.57
CA SER A 241 -61.26 20.91 6.50
C SER A 241 -61.96 20.69 7.84
N HIS A 242 -63.08 21.37 8.10
CA HIS A 242 -63.85 21.18 9.33
C HIS A 242 -64.49 19.78 9.34
N MET A 243 -64.65 19.19 10.52
CA MET A 243 -65.18 17.83 10.64
C MET A 243 -66.70 17.87 10.87
N ILE A 244 -67.47 17.19 10.02
CA ILE A 244 -68.93 17.04 10.12
C ILE A 244 -69.31 15.58 10.42
N HIS A 245 -70.31 15.38 11.26
CA HIS A 245 -70.81 14.07 11.66
C HIS A 245 -71.74 13.48 10.59
N ILE A 246 -71.48 12.23 10.17
CA ILE A 246 -72.28 11.52 9.14
C ILE A 246 -73.03 10.28 9.68
N GLY A 247 -73.06 10.10 11.01
CA GLY A 247 -73.67 8.94 11.67
C GLY A 247 -72.66 7.87 12.09
N ASN A 248 -73.09 6.92 12.94
CA ASN A 248 -72.26 5.86 13.54
C ASN A 248 -70.95 6.37 14.19
N ASP A 249 -71.00 7.53 14.87
CA ASP A 249 -69.85 8.20 15.49
C ASP A 249 -68.69 8.51 14.52
N LYS A 250 -68.99 8.58 13.21
CA LYS A 250 -68.00 8.89 12.17
C LYS A 250 -68.08 10.35 11.76
N TYR A 251 -66.91 10.98 11.67
CA TYR A 251 -66.73 12.34 11.18
C TYR A 251 -65.91 12.33 9.89
N ILE A 252 -66.27 13.20 8.95
CA ILE A 252 -65.52 13.43 7.70
C ILE A 252 -65.26 14.92 7.51
N GLU A 253 -64.32 15.28 6.64
CA GLU A 253 -64.11 16.69 6.30
C GLU A 253 -65.31 17.22 5.49
N VAL A 254 -65.74 18.46 5.75
CA VAL A 254 -66.90 19.08 5.08
C VAL A 254 -66.74 19.08 3.55
N LYS A 255 -65.52 19.24 3.03
CA LYS A 255 -65.28 19.19 1.58
C LYS A 255 -65.68 17.84 0.95
N ASP A 256 -65.71 16.77 1.74
CA ASP A 256 -66.07 15.41 1.33
C ASP A 256 -67.54 15.07 1.68
N TYR A 257 -68.29 16.02 2.27
CA TYR A 257 -69.70 15.85 2.62
C TYR A 257 -70.60 16.12 1.41
N GLU A 258 -71.47 15.17 1.06
CA GLU A 258 -72.37 15.29 -0.11
C GLU A 258 -73.30 16.51 -0.05
N GLY A 259 -73.66 16.97 1.16
CA GLY A 259 -74.51 18.15 1.37
C GLY A 259 -73.77 19.49 1.33
N ALA A 260 -72.44 19.49 1.16
CA ALA A 260 -71.62 20.69 1.11
C ALA A 260 -71.23 21.04 -0.32
N ILE A 261 -71.37 22.31 -0.67
CA ILE A 261 -70.98 22.84 -1.99
C ILE A 261 -69.93 23.91 -1.78
N GLU A 262 -68.82 23.80 -2.51
CA GLU A 262 -67.82 24.86 -2.57
C GLU A 262 -68.44 26.14 -3.13
N GLN A 263 -68.16 27.29 -2.52
CA GLN A 263 -68.79 28.55 -2.89
C GLN A 263 -67.78 29.70 -2.88
N ASP A 264 -67.99 30.66 -3.79
CA ASP A 264 -67.14 31.85 -3.95
C ASP A 264 -67.90 33.17 -3.68
N GLU A 265 -69.18 33.10 -3.32
CA GLU A 265 -70.06 34.26 -3.13
C GLU A 265 -69.75 35.00 -1.82
N VAL A 266 -69.58 34.24 -0.74
CA VAL A 266 -69.30 34.74 0.60
C VAL A 266 -67.80 34.67 0.84
N LYS A 267 -67.18 35.85 0.91
CA LYS A 267 -65.77 36.01 1.29
C LYS A 267 -65.64 36.19 2.79
N CYS A 268 -64.54 35.67 3.33
CA CYS A 268 -64.33 35.61 4.76
C CYS A 268 -62.87 35.89 5.06
N ASP A 269 -62.60 37.10 5.55
CA ASP A 269 -61.25 37.54 5.89
C ASP A 269 -60.73 36.82 7.14
N TRP A 270 -61.61 36.32 8.01
CA TRP A 270 -61.25 35.60 9.23
C TRP A 270 -62.35 34.64 9.65
N PHE A 271 -61.99 33.52 10.29
CA PHE A 271 -62.92 32.51 10.77
C PHE A 271 -63.11 32.54 12.29
N SER A 272 -64.30 32.15 12.74
CA SER A 272 -64.60 31.91 14.15
C SER A 272 -64.56 30.41 14.45
N CYS A 273 -63.72 29.99 15.40
CA CYS A 273 -63.56 28.59 15.80
C CYS A 273 -63.99 28.46 17.27
N LEU A 274 -64.71 27.39 17.59
CA LEU A 274 -65.18 27.13 18.95
C LEU A 274 -64.39 26.00 19.59
N ILE A 275 -64.19 26.12 20.90
CA ILE A 275 -63.79 25.01 21.78
C ILE A 275 -64.98 24.72 22.67
N ILE A 276 -65.46 23.48 22.66
CA ILE A 276 -66.68 23.00 23.30
C ILE A 276 -66.35 21.89 24.29
N ASP A 277 -67.01 21.87 25.44
CA ASP A 277 -66.76 20.88 26.51
C ASP A 277 -66.91 19.41 26.09
N ASN A 278 -67.83 19.10 25.19
CA ASN A 278 -68.08 17.76 24.67
C ASN A 278 -67.68 17.59 23.20
N HIS A 279 -66.95 18.55 22.64
CA HIS A 279 -66.51 18.62 21.24
C HIS A 279 -67.61 18.67 20.18
N LYS A 280 -68.88 18.79 20.55
CA LYS A 280 -70.02 18.72 19.62
C LYS A 280 -70.67 20.07 19.43
N ILE A 281 -70.47 20.67 18.26
CA ILE A 281 -71.08 21.92 17.83
C ILE A 281 -72.34 21.58 17.02
N LYS A 282 -73.52 21.81 17.61
CA LYS A 282 -74.81 21.64 16.93
C LYS A 282 -75.22 22.93 16.22
N ILE A 283 -75.48 22.86 14.92
CA ILE A 283 -75.98 23.99 14.11
C ILE A 283 -77.13 23.50 13.23
N GLY A 284 -78.36 23.85 13.59
CA GLY A 284 -79.55 23.39 12.88
C GLY A 284 -79.62 21.87 12.83
N ASP A 285 -79.70 21.30 11.63
CA ASP A 285 -79.81 19.86 11.42
C ASP A 285 -78.46 19.14 11.58
N GLU A 286 -77.33 19.84 11.47
CA GLU A 286 -75.99 19.24 11.41
C GLU A 286 -75.24 19.32 12.74
N GLU A 287 -74.30 18.40 12.94
CA GLU A 287 -73.37 18.36 14.08
C GLU A 287 -71.93 18.36 13.56
N PHE A 288 -71.10 19.22 14.13
CA PHE A 288 -69.70 19.39 13.79
C PHE A 288 -68.82 19.12 14.99
N TRP A 289 -67.57 18.73 14.73
CA TRP A 289 -66.57 18.62 15.78
C TRP A 289 -65.92 19.97 16.07
N ASP A 290 -65.55 20.23 17.32
CA ASP A 290 -64.92 21.50 17.70
C ASP A 290 -63.43 21.57 17.30
N TRP A 291 -62.79 22.70 17.65
CA TRP A 291 -61.40 22.97 17.28
C TRP A 291 -60.37 22.11 18.02
N ASP A 292 -60.67 21.70 19.25
CA ASP A 292 -59.72 20.97 20.10
C ASP A 292 -59.77 19.48 19.76
N ASP A 293 -58.87 18.99 18.90
CA ASP A 293 -58.85 17.56 18.63
C ASP A 293 -57.50 16.90 18.40
N TYR A 294 -57.15 16.05 19.38
CA TYR A 294 -56.10 15.04 19.34
C TYR A 294 -56.62 13.64 18.98
N MET A 295 -57.95 13.41 18.90
CA MET A 295 -58.53 12.06 19.06
C MET A 295 -59.27 11.49 17.84
N ILE A 296 -59.81 12.29 16.90
CA ILE A 296 -60.52 11.72 15.73
C ILE A 296 -59.57 11.14 14.67
N LYS A 297 -58.41 11.75 14.42
CA LYS A 297 -57.49 11.29 13.35
C LYS A 297 -56.71 10.00 13.69
N PHE A 298 -56.76 9.51 14.93
CA PHE A 298 -56.07 8.29 15.35
C PHE A 298 -56.98 7.06 15.50
N LYS A 299 -58.28 7.18 15.19
CA LYS A 299 -59.26 6.08 15.26
C LYS A 299 -59.51 5.36 13.93
N ILE A 300 -58.68 5.60 12.91
CA ILE A 300 -58.74 4.90 11.60
C ILE A 300 -57.71 3.77 11.56
#